data_AF-A0A246GH98-F1
#
_entry.id   AF-A0A246GH98-F1
#
_cell.length_a   1.000
_cell.length_b   1.000
_cell.length_c   1.000
_cell.angle_alpha   90.00
_cell.angle_beta   90.00
_cell.angle_gamma   90.00
#
_symmetry.space_group_name_H-M   'P 1'
#
loop_
_entity.id
_entity.type
_entity.pdbx_description
1 polymer ?
#
loop_
_entity_poly.entity_id
_entity_poly.type
_entity_poly.pdbx_seq_one_letter_code
_entity_poly.pdbx_strand_id
1 'polypeptide(L)'
;MFFIGEKADWNGFSYFNSTFGVYFDGHNRGTLAHELMHAMTLAHTFDGLSASAKFTYQARTTDNIMDYSHQLTPPIDRKVIYHWQWKVLNSKIL
;
A
#
# COMPACT_ATOMS: atom_id res chain seq x y z
N MET A 1 10.94 10.99 -0.35
CA MET A 1 9.67 11.16 -1.08
C MET A 1 9.87 12.22 -2.15
N PHE A 2 9.39 11.97 -3.35
CA PHE A 2 9.49 12.88 -4.49
C PHE A 2 8.08 13.17 -5.02
N PHE A 3 7.77 14.44 -5.20
CA PHE A 3 6.51 14.89 -5.78
C PHE A 3 6.80 15.48 -7.15
N ILE A 4 6.10 14.95 -8.15
CA ILE A 4 6.24 15.28 -9.56
C ILE A 4 4.89 15.88 -9.99
N GLY A 5 4.93 17.08 -10.58
CA GLY A 5 3.73 17.85 -10.92
C GLY A 5 3.02 17.38 -12.19
N GLU A 6 3.62 16.42 -12.88
CA GLU A 6 3.12 15.80 -14.10
C GLU A 6 2.20 14.61 -13.79
N LYS A 7 1.26 14.34 -14.70
CA LYS A 7 0.44 13.13 -14.68
C LYS A 7 1.23 11.94 -15.22
N ALA A 8 0.88 10.75 -14.75
CA ALA A 8 1.36 9.47 -15.26
C ALA A 8 0.20 8.46 -15.28
N ASP A 9 0.48 7.24 -15.77
CA ASP A 9 -0.50 6.15 -15.78
C ASP A 9 -0.87 5.65 -14.36
N TRP A 10 -0.05 6.00 -13.37
CA TRP A 10 -0.30 5.76 -11.95
C TRP A 10 -0.07 7.03 -11.14
N ASN A 11 -0.75 7.13 -10.01
CA ASN A 11 -0.66 8.27 -9.12
C ASN A 11 0.62 8.28 -8.26
N GLY A 12 1.35 7.17 -8.22
CA GLY A 12 2.61 7.04 -7.52
C GLY A 12 3.16 5.62 -7.57
N PHE A 13 4.42 5.45 -7.19
CA PHE A 13 5.05 4.15 -7.01
C PHE A 13 6.18 4.21 -5.98
N SER A 14 6.49 3.06 -5.41
CA SER A 14 7.79 2.78 -4.79
C SER A 14 8.25 1.37 -5.15
N TYR A 15 9.52 1.08 -4.90
CA TYR A 15 9.98 -0.31 -4.90
C TYR A 15 9.85 -0.90 -3.51
N PHE A 16 9.57 -2.20 -3.46
CA PHE A 16 9.54 -2.94 -2.21
C PHE A 16 10.89 -2.83 -1.49
N ASN A 17 10.86 -2.57 -0.18
CA ASN A 17 12.08 -2.39 0.64
C ASN A 17 13.04 -1.32 0.09
N SER A 18 12.52 -0.12 -0.15
CA SER A 18 13.28 1.01 -0.68
C SER A 18 13.22 2.21 0.25
N THR A 19 14.05 3.22 -0.04
CA THR A 19 14.13 4.46 0.75
C THR A 19 13.38 5.63 0.10
N PHE A 20 12.60 5.36 -0.95
CA PHE A 20 11.92 6.40 -1.71
C PHE A 20 10.50 6.00 -2.13
N GLY A 21 9.74 7.02 -2.51
CA GLY A 21 8.46 6.89 -3.19
C GLY A 21 8.28 8.13 -4.07
N VAL A 22 7.68 7.93 -5.23
CA VAL A 22 7.41 8.96 -6.24
C VAL A 22 5.91 9.13 -6.36
N TYR A 23 5.44 10.38 -6.38
CA TYR A 23 4.02 10.72 -6.43
C TYR A 23 3.76 11.73 -7.54
N PHE A 24 2.80 11.42 -8.41
CA PHE A 24 2.46 12.22 -9.59
C PHE A 24 1.22 13.08 -9.33
N ASP A 25 0.90 14.00 -10.25
CA ASP A 25 -0.38 14.72 -10.22
C ASP A 25 -1.56 13.72 -10.19
N GLY A 26 -2.54 14.00 -9.33
CA GLY A 26 -3.66 13.09 -9.05
C GLY A 26 -3.44 12.15 -7.84
N HIS A 27 -2.29 12.18 -7.18
CA HIS A 27 -2.09 11.44 -5.93
C HIS A 27 -3.06 11.86 -4.82
N ASN A 28 -3.33 10.91 -3.92
CA ASN A 28 -4.14 11.15 -2.73
C ASN A 28 -3.51 10.47 -1.51
N ARG A 29 -4.08 10.72 -0.33
CA ARG A 29 -3.61 10.15 0.95
C ARG A 29 -3.45 8.63 0.91
N GLY A 30 -4.31 7.92 0.19
CA GLY A 30 -4.26 6.47 0.07
C GLY A 30 -3.13 5.98 -0.83
N THR A 31 -2.85 6.69 -1.93
CA THR A 31 -1.66 6.43 -2.77
C THR A 31 -0.38 6.64 -1.95
N LEU A 32 -0.28 7.76 -1.23
CA LEU A 32 0.89 8.07 -0.41
C LEU A 32 1.17 6.98 0.63
N ALA A 33 0.13 6.57 1.37
CA ALA A 33 0.26 5.53 2.37
C ALA A 33 0.64 4.17 1.74
N HIS A 34 0.02 3.80 0.61
CA HIS A 34 0.26 2.53 -0.06
C HIS A 34 1.71 2.40 -0.54
N GLU A 35 2.22 3.40 -1.26
CA GLU A 35 3.59 3.33 -1.78
C GLU A 35 4.62 3.45 -0.67
N LEU A 36 4.38 4.27 0.35
CA LEU A 36 5.28 4.34 1.51
C LEU A 36 5.35 2.98 2.23
N MET A 37 4.23 2.28 2.36
CA MET A 37 4.18 0.96 3.00
C MET A 37 4.91 -0.12 2.19
N HIS A 38 4.83 -0.10 0.85
CA HIS A 38 5.69 -0.95 0.01
C HIS A 38 7.18 -0.68 0.25
N ALA A 39 7.58 0.61 0.29
CA ALA A 39 8.94 1.00 0.60
C ALA A 39 9.38 0.47 1.98
N MET A 40 8.46 0.43 2.95
CA MET A 40 8.65 -0.12 4.28
C MET A 40 8.36 -1.64 4.41
N THR A 41 8.47 -2.40 3.32
CA THR A 41 8.41 -3.88 3.30
C THR A 41 7.03 -4.53 3.50
N LEU A 42 5.93 -3.80 3.29
CA LEU A 42 4.60 -4.42 3.22
C LEU A 42 4.24 -4.79 1.79
N ALA A 43 3.87 -6.06 1.58
CA ALA A 43 3.29 -6.50 0.32
C ALA A 43 1.78 -6.26 0.30
N HIS A 44 1.17 -6.44 -0.88
CA HIS A 44 -0.29 -6.49 -0.99
C HIS A 44 -0.88 -7.60 -0.12
N THR A 45 -2.06 -7.38 0.43
CA THR A 45 -2.75 -8.40 1.25
C THR A 45 -3.20 -9.62 0.44
N PHE A 46 -3.20 -9.52 -0.89
CA PHE A 46 -3.58 -10.58 -1.82
C PHE A 46 -2.38 -11.19 -2.57
N ASP A 47 -1.15 -10.81 -2.22
CA ASP A 47 0.07 -11.36 -2.84
C ASP A 47 0.41 -12.73 -2.22
N GLY A 48 -0.33 -13.79 -2.54
CA GLY A 48 -0.10 -15.12 -1.96
C GLY A 48 1.16 -15.85 -2.43
N LEU A 49 2.01 -15.21 -3.24
CA LEU A 49 3.20 -15.82 -3.84
C LEU A 49 4.49 -15.32 -3.19
N SER A 50 4.51 -14.08 -2.71
CA SER A 50 5.68 -13.51 -2.03
C SER A 50 5.80 -14.02 -0.58
N ALA A 51 7.02 -14.35 -0.17
CA ALA A 51 7.34 -14.63 1.24
C ALA A 51 7.00 -13.45 2.17
N SER A 52 6.86 -12.23 1.64
CA SER A 52 6.49 -11.03 2.38
C SER A 52 4.99 -10.95 2.73
N ALA A 53 4.14 -11.75 2.10
CA ALA A 53 2.71 -11.82 2.41
C ALA A 53 2.43 -12.93 3.41
N LYS A 54 2.52 -12.60 4.71
CA LYS A 54 2.30 -13.55 5.80
C LYS A 54 0.91 -14.21 5.78
N PHE A 55 -0.09 -13.46 5.35
CA PHE A 55 -1.46 -13.92 5.19
C PHE A 55 -2.01 -13.39 3.87
N THR A 56 -2.76 -14.23 3.17
CA THR A 56 -3.38 -13.89 1.88
C THR A 56 -4.87 -13.77 2.04
N TYR A 57 -5.41 -12.64 1.61
CA TYR A 57 -6.84 -12.34 1.60
C TYR A 57 -7.32 -12.23 0.16
N GLN A 58 -8.63 -12.37 -0.04
CA GLN A 58 -9.23 -12.15 -1.35
C GLN A 58 -9.04 -10.70 -1.77
N ALA A 59 -8.45 -10.48 -2.96
CA ALA A 59 -8.24 -9.15 -3.49
C ALA A 59 -9.54 -8.36 -3.60
N ARG A 60 -9.48 -7.06 -3.31
CA ARG A 60 -10.58 -6.10 -3.41
C ARG A 60 -11.76 -6.44 -2.50
N THR A 61 -11.51 -6.89 -1.28
CA THR A 61 -12.58 -7.22 -0.31
C THR A 61 -12.42 -6.55 1.05
N THR A 62 -11.28 -5.88 1.28
CA THR A 62 -10.90 -5.36 2.59
C THR A 62 -10.77 -3.85 2.57
N ASP A 63 -10.81 -3.22 3.74
CA ASP A 63 -10.48 -1.80 3.93
C ASP A 63 -9.00 -1.57 4.26
N ASN A 64 -8.14 -2.56 3.97
CA ASN A 64 -6.71 -2.49 4.21
C ASN A 64 -6.02 -1.58 3.17
N ILE A 65 -5.10 -0.72 3.63
CA ILE A 65 -4.32 0.18 2.75
C ILE A 65 -3.53 -0.59 1.68
N MET A 66 -3.14 -1.84 1.93
CA MET A 66 -2.41 -2.68 0.97
C MET A 66 -3.33 -3.48 0.03
N ASP A 67 -4.65 -3.25 0.04
CA ASP A 67 -5.60 -3.85 -0.92
C ASP A 67 -5.91 -2.88 -2.10
N TYR A 68 -6.58 -3.36 -3.13
CA TYR A 68 -7.05 -2.59 -4.29
C TYR A 68 -8.57 -2.35 -4.30
N SER A 69 -9.22 -2.49 -3.15
CA SER A 69 -10.67 -2.31 -3.01
C SER A 69 -11.18 -0.88 -3.31
N HIS A 70 -10.30 0.12 -3.35
CA HIS A 70 -10.62 1.47 -3.82
C HIS A 70 -10.95 1.55 -5.33
N GLN A 71 -10.64 0.50 -6.09
CA GLN A 71 -10.94 0.38 -7.52
C GLN A 71 -12.35 -0.18 -7.78
N LEU A 72 -13.10 -0.52 -6.74
CA LEU A 72 -14.47 -1.04 -6.85
C LEU A 72 -15.49 0.08 -7.11
N THR A 73 -16.69 -0.34 -7.52
CA THR A 73 -17.88 0.50 -7.63
C THR A 73 -19.02 -0.15 -6.85
N PRO A 74 -19.41 0.35 -5.65
CA PRO A 74 -18.82 1.50 -4.96
C PRO A 74 -17.40 1.20 -4.40
N PRO A 75 -16.54 2.21 -4.27
CA PRO A 75 -15.19 2.02 -3.74
C PRO A 75 -15.24 1.75 -2.23
N ILE A 76 -14.35 0.88 -1.75
CA ILE A 76 -14.11 0.72 -0.31
C ILE A 76 -12.99 1.69 0.10
N ASP A 77 -13.27 2.53 1.10
CA ASP A 77 -12.27 3.43 1.67
C ASP A 77 -11.23 2.62 2.46
N ARG A 78 -10.00 2.59 1.95
CA ARG A 78 -8.87 1.88 2.57
C ARG A 78 -8.25 2.75 3.65
N LYS A 79 -8.39 2.34 4.91
CA LYS A 79 -8.06 3.17 6.09
C LYS A 79 -7.37 2.43 7.23
N VAL A 80 -7.23 1.11 7.13
CA VAL A 80 -6.61 0.29 8.18
C VAL A 80 -5.39 -0.45 7.66
N ILE A 81 -4.59 -0.94 8.60
CA ILE A 81 -3.62 -2.01 8.39
C ILE A 81 -3.86 -3.07 9.47
N TYR A 82 -3.45 -4.30 9.20
CA TYR A 82 -3.57 -5.37 10.16
C TYR A 82 -2.49 -5.29 11.24
N HIS A 83 -2.80 -5.83 12.42
CA HIS A 83 -1.86 -5.87 13.52
C HIS A 83 -0.51 -6.52 13.13
N TRP A 84 -0.52 -7.57 12.31
CA TRP A 84 0.71 -8.22 11.85
C TRP A 84 1.52 -7.32 10.90
N GLN A 85 0.87 -6.52 10.04
CA GLN A 85 1.55 -5.55 9.19
C GLN A 85 2.18 -4.45 10.04
N TRP A 86 1.49 -4.04 11.10
CA TRP A 86 2.03 -3.06 12.05
C TRP A 86 3.25 -3.58 12.80
N LYS A 87 3.31 -4.87 13.12
CA LYS A 87 4.52 -5.51 13.67
C LYS A 87 5.69 -5.56 12.69
N VAL A 88 5.42 -5.62 11.38
CA VAL A 88 6.47 -5.50 10.33
C VAL A 88 7.00 -4.06 10.28
N LEU A 89 6.10 -3.07 10.25
CA LEU A 89 6.47 -1.64 10.20
C LEU A 89 7.09 -1.12 11.50
N ASN A 90 6.67 -1.67 12.64
CA ASN A 90 7.09 -1.25 13.97
C ASN A 90 7.27 -2.48 14.87
N SER A 91 8.51 -2.98 14.91
CA SER A 91 8.90 -4.15 15.71
C SER A 91 8.78 -3.97 17.22
N LYS A 92 8.52 -2.76 17.71
CA LYS A 92 8.40 -2.45 19.15
C LYS A 92 6.97 -2.58 19.66
N ILE A 93 6.03 -2.96 18.81
CA ILE A 93 4.63 -3.14 19.22
C ILE A 93 4.40 -4.49 19.86
N LEU A 94 3.76 -4.43 21.03
CA LEU A 94 3.44 -5.55 21.90
C LEU A 94 2.52 -6.56 21.19
#